data_AF-A0A924LXX2-F1
#
_entry.id   AF-A0A924LXX2-F1
#
_cell.length_a   1.000
_cell.length_b   1.000
_cell.length_c   1.000
_cell.angle_alpha   90.00
_cell.angle_beta   90.00
_cell.angle_gamma   90.00
#
_symmetry.space_group_name_H-M   'P 1'
#
loop_
_entity.id
_entity.type
_entity.pdbx_description
1 polymer ?
#
loop_
_entity_poly.entity_id
_entity_poly.type
_entity_poly.pdbx_seq_one_letter_code
_entity_poly.pdbx_strand_id
1 'polypeptide(L)'
;FAVAAVLSAIGGAFYSLQVGLIAPGVIGVVASVEMVIYAAVGGRLSIPGAVIGALLIGFLRSYLSETFPGTWLYFLGALFIVVVWAMPSGLAGLAEQLLGRRKVESTQ
;
A
#
# COMPACT_ATOMS: atom_id res chain seq x y z
N PHE A 1 -5.98 19.67 11.45
CA PHE A 1 -6.80 18.44 11.47
C PHE A 1 -8.27 18.71 11.17
N ALA A 2 -9.01 19.49 11.97
CA ALA A 2 -10.45 19.71 11.74
C ALA A 2 -10.79 20.27 10.34
N VAL A 3 -10.12 21.32 9.89
CA VAL A 3 -10.33 21.89 8.54
C VAL A 3 -10.02 20.90 7.43
N ALA A 4 -8.90 20.16 7.55
CA ALA A 4 -8.52 19.12 6.58
C ALA A 4 -9.52 17.95 6.56
N ALA A 5 -10.05 17.56 7.71
CA ALA A 5 -11.06 16.51 7.82
C ALA A 5 -12.38 16.93 7.16
N VAL A 6 -12.83 18.17 7.37
CA VAL A 6 -14.02 18.72 6.72
C VAL A 6 -13.85 18.75 5.21
N LEU A 7 -12.72 19.25 4.71
CA LEU A 7 -12.44 19.29 3.27
C LEU A 7 -12.38 17.88 2.65
N SER A 8 -11.74 16.92 3.32
CA SER A 8 -11.68 15.53 2.87
C SER A 8 -13.06 14.86 2.86
N ALA A 9 -13.89 15.11 3.88
CA ALA A 9 -15.25 14.58 3.96
C ALA A 9 -16.15 15.11 2.84
N ILE A 10 -16.10 16.42 2.57
CA ILE A 10 -16.86 17.04 1.48
C ILE A 10 -16.41 16.48 0.13
N GLY A 11 -15.10 16.34 -0.09
CA GLY A 11 -14.54 15.74 -1.31
C GLY A 11 -15.02 14.30 -1.53
N GLY A 12 -15.03 13.48 -0.47
CA GLY A 12 -15.55 12.11 -0.53
C GLY A 12 -17.05 12.04 -0.86
N ALA A 13 -17.86 12.92 -0.28
CA ALA A 13 -19.29 13.00 -0.55
C ALA A 13 -19.59 13.42 -2.00
N PHE A 14 -18.81 14.35 -2.55
CA PHE A 14 -18.96 14.77 -3.94
C PHE A 14 -18.50 13.70 -4.93
N TYR A 15 -17.43 12.96 -4.60
CA TYR A 15 -16.97 11.85 -5.44
C TYR A 15 -18.07 10.81 -5.62
N SER A 16 -18.78 10.42 -4.55
CA SER A 16 -19.87 9.44 -4.64
C SER A 16 -21.06 9.93 -5.49
N LEU A 17 -21.38 11.23 -5.42
CA LEU A 17 -22.40 11.84 -6.27
C LEU A 17 -21.97 11.88 -7.74
N GLN A 18 -20.68 12.10 -8.01
CA GLN A 18 -20.16 12.20 -9.38
C GLN A 18 -20.07 10.85 -10.10
N VAL A 19 -19.70 9.76 -9.41
CA VAL A 19 -19.72 8.42 -10.03
C VAL A 19 -21.15 7.92 -10.29
N GLY A 20 -22.17 8.48 -9.62
CA GLY A 20 -23.59 8.32 -9.94
C GLY A 20 -24.20 6.93 -9.64
N LEU A 21 -23.47 5.85 -9.91
CA LEU A 21 -23.80 4.46 -9.59
C LEU A 21 -22.53 3.72 -9.17
N ILE A 22 -22.51 3.14 -7.95
CA ILE A 22 -21.41 2.27 -7.52
C ILE A 22 -21.53 0.93 -8.27
N ALA A 23 -20.93 0.86 -9.46
CA ALA A 23 -20.77 -0.39 -10.21
C ALA A 23 -19.43 -1.05 -9.83
N PRO A 24 -19.34 -2.38 -9.69
CA PRO A 24 -18.08 -3.06 -9.33
C PRO A 24 -16.90 -2.75 -10.27
N GLY A 25 -17.14 -2.26 -11.48
CA GLY A 25 -16.10 -1.83 -12.41
C GLY A 25 -15.37 -0.53 -12.00
N VAL A 26 -15.94 0.31 -11.11
CA VAL A 26 -15.26 1.54 -10.65
C VAL A 26 -14.08 1.23 -9.73
N ILE A 27 -14.14 0.12 -9.00
CA ILE A 27 -13.03 -0.50 -8.29
C ILE A 27 -12.38 -1.52 -9.23
N GLY A 28 -11.66 -1.00 -10.23
CA GLY A 28 -10.93 -1.83 -11.18
C GLY A 28 -9.86 -2.69 -10.50
N VAL A 29 -9.43 -3.75 -11.20
CA VAL A 29 -8.42 -4.72 -10.71
C VAL A 29 -7.15 -4.01 -10.22
N VAL A 30 -6.73 -2.95 -10.91
CA VAL A 30 -5.55 -2.14 -10.58
C VAL A 30 -5.66 -1.56 -9.17
N ALA A 31 -6.76 -0.88 -8.84
CA ALA A 31 -6.96 -0.28 -7.53
C ALA A 31 -7.01 -1.32 -6.41
N SER A 32 -7.58 -2.49 -6.68
CA SER A 32 -7.63 -3.59 -5.71
C SER A 32 -6.24 -4.15 -5.41
N VAL A 33 -5.43 -4.42 -6.44
CA VAL A 33 -4.04 -4.89 -6.28
C VAL A 33 -3.21 -3.86 -5.54
N GLU A 34 -3.32 -2.58 -5.92
CA GLU A 34 -2.61 -1.49 -5.24
C GLU A 34 -2.93 -1.43 -3.75
N MET A 35 -4.20 -1.58 -3.36
CA MET A 35 -4.60 -1.56 -1.96
C MET A 35 -3.95 -2.70 -1.15
N VAL A 36 -3.85 -3.89 -1.75
CA VAL A 36 -3.17 -5.03 -1.10
C VAL A 36 -1.67 -4.80 -1.01
N ILE A 37 -1.03 -4.23 -2.04
CA ILE A 37 0.39 -3.88 -1.98
C ILE A 37 0.64 -2.89 -0.83
N TYR A 38 -0.15 -1.82 -0.72
CA TYR A 38 0.01 -0.86 0.38
C TYR A 38 -0.17 -1.51 1.76
N ALA A 39 -1.15 -2.41 1.91
CA ALA A 39 -1.38 -3.13 3.15
C ALA A 39 -0.24 -4.11 3.49
N ALA A 40 0.28 -4.83 2.48
CA ALA A 40 1.36 -5.79 2.63
C ALA A 40 2.69 -5.09 2.98
N VAL A 41 3.05 -4.01 2.28
CA VAL A 41 4.29 -3.27 2.56
C VAL A 41 4.19 -2.55 3.90
N GLY A 42 3.06 -1.91 4.21
CA GLY A 42 2.88 -1.15 5.44
C GLY A 42 2.92 -2.00 6.71
N GLY A 43 2.43 -3.25 6.65
CA GLY A 43 2.33 -4.13 7.79
C GLY A 43 1.20 -3.71 8.76
N ARG A 44 0.61 -4.69 9.46
CA ARG A 44 -0.60 -4.46 10.30
C ARG A 44 -0.37 -3.65 11.58
N LEU A 45 0.89 -3.48 12.00
CA LEU A 45 1.26 -2.94 13.33
C LEU A 45 2.32 -1.82 13.29
N SER A 46 2.80 -1.40 12.10
CA SER A 46 3.90 -0.43 11.99
C SER A 46 3.49 0.86 11.28
N ILE A 47 3.33 1.94 12.05
CA ILE A 47 3.15 3.30 11.53
C ILE A 47 4.33 3.72 10.61
N PRO A 48 5.62 3.55 10.99
CA PRO A 48 6.72 3.95 10.12
C PRO A 48 6.84 3.06 8.86
N GLY A 49 6.49 1.78 8.96
CA GLY A 49 6.41 0.87 7.82
C GLY A 49 5.36 1.31 6.80
N ALA A 50 4.17 1.73 7.27
CA ALA A 50 3.11 2.25 6.42
C ALA A 50 3.52 3.53 5.66
N VAL A 51 4.21 4.47 6.32
CA VAL A 51 4.67 5.71 5.68
C VAL A 51 5.72 5.44 4.61
N ILE A 52 6.76 4.66 4.92
CA ILE A 52 7.81 4.30 3.96
C ILE A 52 7.21 3.50 2.81
N GLY A 53 6.32 2.56 3.10
CA GLY A 53 5.67 1.72 2.10
C GLY A 53 4.77 2.50 1.15
N ALA A 54 3.94 3.41 1.67
CA ALA A 54 3.09 4.27 0.85
C ALA A 54 3.93 5.18 -0.06
N LEU A 55 5.02 5.76 0.45
CA LEU A 55 5.92 6.61 -0.33
C LEU A 55 6.63 5.80 -1.43
N LEU A 56 7.22 4.66 -1.10
CA LEU A 56 7.96 3.84 -2.05
C LEU A 56 7.07 3.34 -3.19
N ILE A 57 5.91 2.76 -2.84
CA ILE A 57 4.97 2.22 -3.84
C ILE A 57 4.33 3.33 -4.64
N GLY A 58 4.00 4.47 -4.03
CA GLY A 58 3.48 5.64 -4.72
C GLY A 58 4.47 6.18 -5.76
N PHE A 59 5.76 6.28 -5.40
CA PHE A 59 6.82 6.69 -6.33
C PHE A 59 7.02 5.67 -7.45
N LEU A 60 7.10 4.38 -7.11
CA LEU A 60 7.32 3.33 -8.08
C LEU A 60 6.18 3.28 -9.10
N ARG A 61 4.93 3.40 -8.64
CA ARG A 61 3.75 3.50 -9.51
C ARG A 61 3.86 4.67 -10.48
N SER A 62 4.14 5.87 -9.98
CA SER A 62 4.26 7.06 -10.85
C SER A 62 5.38 6.89 -11.88
N TYR A 63 6.53 6.38 -11.45
CA TYR A 63 7.69 6.17 -12.33
C TYR A 63 7.42 5.11 -13.42
N LEU A 64 6.81 3.98 -13.04
CA LEU A 64 6.46 2.91 -13.98
C LEU A 64 5.35 3.31 -14.94
N SER A 65 4.35 4.06 -14.46
CA SER A 65 3.24 4.54 -15.28
C SER A 65 3.70 5.58 -16.31
N GLU A 66 4.74 6.36 -16.01
CA GLU A 66 5.30 7.37 -16.91
C GLU A 66 6.26 6.76 -17.94
N THR A 67 7.06 5.77 -17.53
CA THR A 67 8.07 5.16 -18.42
C THR A 67 7.48 4.11 -19.37
N PHE A 68 6.49 3.32 -18.93
CA PHE A 68 5.94 2.20 -19.70
C PHE A 68 4.40 2.07 -19.59
N PRO A 69 3.63 3.01 -20.17
CA PRO A 69 2.17 3.04 -20.04
C PRO A 69 1.44 1.82 -20.62
N GLY A 70 2.06 1.06 -21.53
CA GLY A 70 1.49 -0.19 -22.07
C GLY A 70 1.77 -1.44 -21.24
N THR A 71 2.84 -1.44 -20.43
CA THR A 71 3.35 -2.66 -19.75
C THR A 71 3.34 -2.52 -18.22
N TRP A 72 3.01 -1.35 -17.69
CA TRP A 72 3.03 -1.08 -16.24
C TRP A 72 2.13 -2.02 -15.43
N LEU A 73 0.99 -2.50 -15.96
CA LEU A 73 0.15 -3.49 -15.24
C LEU A 73 0.88 -4.81 -14.99
N TYR A 74 1.74 -5.26 -15.93
CA TYR A 74 2.53 -6.47 -15.74
C TYR A 74 3.59 -6.26 -14.67
N PHE A 75 4.25 -5.10 -14.67
CA PHE A 75 5.19 -4.76 -13.60
C PHE A 75 4.50 -4.60 -12.25
N LEU A 76 3.29 -4.04 -12.21
CA LEU A 76 2.49 -3.90 -10.99
C LEU A 76 2.07 -5.26 -10.44
N GLY A 77 1.67 -6.20 -11.31
CA GLY A 77 1.39 -7.59 -10.94
C GLY A 77 2.63 -8.36 -10.47
N ALA A 78 3.77 -8.16 -11.13
CA ALA A 78 5.05 -8.74 -10.70
C ALA A 78 5.47 -8.19 -9.33
N LEU A 79 5.35 -6.87 -9.14
CA LEU A 79 5.60 -6.20 -7.86
C LEU A 79 4.69 -6.73 -6.76
N PHE A 80 3.40 -6.95 -7.06
CA PHE A 80 2.47 -7.58 -6.13
C PHE A 80 2.97 -8.95 -5.65
N ILE A 81 3.36 -9.84 -6.58
CA ILE A 81 3.88 -11.17 -6.24
C ILE A 81 5.14 -11.04 -5.39
N VAL A 82 6.08 -10.19 -5.79
CA VAL A 82 7.35 -9.98 -5.07
C VAL A 82 7.11 -9.46 -3.65
N VAL A 83 6.22 -8.48 -3.49
CA VAL A 83 5.91 -7.89 -2.18
C VAL A 83 5.25 -8.91 -1.25
N VAL A 84 4.25 -9.65 -1.74
CA VAL A 84 3.52 -10.64 -0.93
C VAL A 84 4.42 -11.83 -0.59
N TRP A 85 5.28 -12.26 -1.51
CA TRP A 85 6.20 -13.37 -1.30
C TRP A 85 7.37 -13.01 -0.39
N ALA A 86 8.00 -11.84 -0.59
CA ALA A 86 9.18 -11.43 0.16
C ALA A 86 8.87 -10.93 1.58
N MET A 87 7.67 -10.40 1.81
CA MET A 87 7.32 -9.76 3.09
C MET A 87 5.86 -10.05 3.54
N PRO A 88 5.52 -11.31 3.90
CA PRO A 88 4.17 -11.64 4.39
C PRO A 88 3.81 -10.99 5.74
N SER A 89 4.82 -10.58 6.54
CA SER A 89 4.64 -9.81 7.79
C SER A 89 4.80 -8.28 7.60
N GLY A 90 5.03 -7.82 6.37
CA GLY A 90 5.32 -6.42 6.03
C GLY A 90 6.61 -5.87 6.63
N LEU A 91 6.85 -4.56 6.45
CA LEU A 91 7.99 -3.84 7.04
C LEU A 91 8.00 -3.91 8.58
N ALA A 92 6.85 -4.17 9.20
CA ALA A 92 6.72 -4.40 10.65
C ALA A 92 7.53 -5.62 11.12
N GLY A 93 7.50 -6.73 10.39
CA GLY A 93 8.26 -7.95 10.74
C GLY A 93 9.77 -7.79 10.55
N LEU A 94 10.20 -7.01 9.55
CA LEU A 94 11.60 -6.64 9.34
C LEU A 94 12.10 -5.68 10.42
N ALA A 95 11.27 -4.71 10.83
CA ALA A 95 11.59 -3.82 11.94
C ALA A 95 11.67 -4.58 13.28
N GLU A 96 10.81 -5.56 13.54
CA GLU A 96 10.91 -6.44 14.72
C GLU A 96 12.16 -7.32 14.68
N GLN A 97 12.57 -7.83 13.52
CA GLN A 97 13.82 -8.59 13.36
C GLN A 97 15.09 -7.71 13.45
N LEU A 98 15.01 -6.42 13.10
CA LEU A 98 16.14 -5.48 13.10
C LEU A 98 16.28 -4.68 14.42
N LEU A 99 15.16 -4.28 15.05
CA LEU A 99 15.12 -3.57 16.34
C LEU A 99 15.02 -4.55 17.52
N GLY A 100 14.53 -5.76 17.30
CA GLY A 100 14.65 -6.88 18.22
C GLY A 100 16.08 -7.40 18.22
N ARG A 101 16.93 -6.80 19.07
CA ARG A 101 18.09 -7.48 19.64
C ARG A 101 17.72 -8.95 19.86
N ARG A 102 18.38 -9.87 19.15
CA ARG A 102 18.56 -11.25 19.60
C ARG A 102 19.29 -11.21 20.95
N LYS A 103 18.51 -11.05 22.00
CA LYS A 103 18.68 -11.74 23.27
C LYS A 103 17.28 -12.29 23.52
N VAL A 104 17.04 -13.59 23.37
CA VAL A 104 17.66 -14.61 24.21
C VAL A 104 17.94 -15.87 23.39
N GLU A 105 19.22 -16.15 23.16
CA GLU A 105 19.71 -17.51 23.23
C GLU A 105 19.86 -17.85 24.72
N SER A 106 19.19 -18.92 25.16
CA SER A 106 19.50 -19.77 26.33
C SER A 106 18.23 -20.22 27.09
N THR A 107 18.10 -21.55 27.21
CA THR A 107 17.43 -22.32 28.29
C THR A 107 15.91 -22.47 28.15
N GLN A 108 15.32 -23.62 27.78
CA GLN A 108 15.77 -25.02 27.69
C GLN A 108 15.15 -25.73 26.48
#